data_AF-A0A2V7J9Y6-F1
#
_entry.id   AF-A0A2V7J9Y6-F1
#
_cell.length_a   1.000
_cell.length_b   1.000
_cell.length_c   1.000
_cell.angle_alpha   90.00
_cell.angle_beta   90.00
_cell.angle_gamma   90.00
#
_symmetry.space_group_name_H-M   'P 1'
#
loop_
_entity.id
_entity.type
_entity.pdbx_description
1 polymer ?
#
loop_
_entity_poly.entity_id
_entity_poly.type
_entity_poly.pdbx_seq_one_letter_code
_entity_poly.pdbx_strand_id
1 'polypeptide(L)'
;MPRWLAHLLVVVGWLLTPAWAWAASHVGLWLGALVALRFENPVLMLALAGSGALVFGFAVLWTWVRLMRRLPHLLSHHMAPRASEEHAAIAAAD
;
A
#
# COMPACT_ATOMS: atom_id res chain seq x y z
N MET A 1 -2.99 -20.44 -4.60
CA MET A 1 -2.19 -20.11 -3.41
C MET A 1 -2.96 -20.56 -2.18
N PRO A 2 -2.30 -21.06 -1.13
CA PRO A 2 -3.01 -21.51 0.06
C PRO A 2 -3.62 -20.30 0.82
N ARG A 3 -4.83 -20.47 1.36
CA ARG A 3 -5.64 -19.38 1.96
C ARG A 3 -4.87 -18.58 3.02
N TRP A 4 -4.04 -19.25 3.82
CA TRP A 4 -3.24 -18.61 4.88
C TRP A 4 -2.19 -17.63 4.34
N LEU A 5 -1.59 -17.91 3.18
CA LEU A 5 -0.61 -17.02 2.54
C LEU A 5 -1.26 -15.71 2.08
N ALA A 6 -2.50 -15.77 1.58
CA ALA A 6 -3.27 -14.57 1.23
C ALA A 6 -3.55 -13.70 2.45
N HIS A 7 -3.90 -14.31 3.59
CA HIS A 7 -4.12 -13.57 4.84
C HIS A 7 -2.81 -12.95 5.35
N LEU A 8 -1.69 -13.69 5.30
CA LEU A 8 -0.39 -13.15 5.67
C LEU A 8 0.01 -11.94 4.82
N LEU A 9 -0.18 -12.00 3.49
CA LEU A 9 0.12 -10.87 2.61
C LEU A 9 -0.71 -9.63 2.97
N VAL A 10 -1.98 -9.81 3.30
CA VAL A 10 -2.85 -8.70 3.72
C VAL A 10 -2.38 -8.14 5.06
N VAL A 11 -2.14 -9.00 6.06
CA VAL A 11 -1.69 -8.57 7.39
C VAL A 11 -0.35 -7.84 7.32
N VAL A 12 0.64 -8.43 6.65
CA VAL A 12 1.97 -7.83 6.46
C VAL A 12 1.86 -6.53 5.65
N GLY A 13 1.03 -6.52 4.61
CA GLY A 13 0.79 -5.34 3.79
C GLY A 13 0.21 -4.16 4.57
N TRP A 14 -0.73 -4.43 5.48
CA TRP A 14 -1.26 -3.42 6.40
C TRP A 14 -0.22 -2.97 7.43
N LEU A 15 0.58 -3.90 7.98
CA LEU A 15 1.63 -3.59 8.94
C LEU A 15 2.76 -2.74 8.33
N LEU A 16 3.02 -2.89 7.03
CA LEU A 16 4.01 -2.10 6.29
C LEU A 16 3.54 -0.67 5.97
N THR A 17 2.24 -0.38 6.09
CA THR A 17 1.64 0.93 5.78
C THR A 17 2.35 2.10 6.49
N PRO A 18 2.57 2.09 7.82
CA PRO A 18 3.30 3.17 8.49
C PRO A 18 4.74 3.32 8.01
N ALA A 19 5.44 2.22 7.70
CA ALA A 19 6.80 2.28 7.19
C ALA A 19 6.86 2.93 5.79
N TRP A 20 5.92 2.59 4.91
CA TRP A 20 5.78 3.22 3.59
C TRP A 20 5.44 4.70 3.69
N ALA A 21 4.52 5.06 4.58
CA ALA A 21 4.16 6.46 4.82
C ALA A 21 5.37 7.27 5.29
N TRP A 22 6.14 6.71 6.21
CA TRP A 22 7.33 7.36 6.75
C TRP A 22 8.41 7.54 5.68
N ALA A 23 8.73 6.48 4.92
CA ALA A 23 9.70 6.56 3.83
C ALA A 23 9.29 7.58 2.76
N ALA A 24 8.03 7.58 2.34
CA ALA A 24 7.51 8.52 1.36
C ALA A 24 7.54 9.97 1.87
N SER A 25 7.18 10.19 3.13
CA SER A 25 7.27 11.52 3.76
C SER A 25 8.72 12.02 3.79
N HIS A 26 9.68 11.12 4.05
CA HIS A 26 11.10 11.47 4.06
C HIS A 26 11.62 11.90 2.68
N VAL A 27 11.19 11.20 1.62
CA VAL A 27 11.49 11.58 0.23
C VAL A 27 10.86 12.93 -0.12
N GLY A 28 9.60 13.14 0.25
CA GLY A 28 8.90 14.42 0.05
C GLY A 28 9.57 15.58 0.79
N LEU A 29 10.04 15.33 2.02
CA LEU A 29 10.78 16.31 2.82
C LEU A 29 12.11 16.68 2.14
N TRP A 30 12.86 15.68 1.67
CA TRP A 30 14.12 15.91 0.94
C TRP A 30 13.91 16.73 -0.33
N LEU A 31 12.93 16.36 -1.16
CA LEU A 31 12.60 17.10 -2.37
C LEU A 31 12.15 18.54 -2.06
N GLY A 32 11.27 18.70 -1.07
CA GLY A 32 10.82 20.02 -0.62
C GLY A 32 11.96 20.87 -0.07
N ALA A 33 12.91 20.26 0.66
CA ALA A 33 14.10 20.93 1.18
C ALA A 33 15.04 21.37 0.05
N LEU A 34 15.25 20.55 -0.98
CA LEU A 34 16.06 20.94 -2.15
C LEU A 34 15.49 22.16 -2.87
N VAL A 35 14.16 22.24 -3.00
CA VAL A 35 13.47 23.42 -3.57
C VAL A 35 13.58 24.62 -2.61
N ALA A 36 13.45 24.37 -1.30
CA ALA A 36 13.52 25.39 -0.27
C ALA A 36 14.89 26.10 -0.19
N LEU A 37 15.99 25.44 -0.55
CA LEU A 37 17.34 26.05 -0.60
C LEU A 37 17.42 27.30 -1.48
N ARG A 38 16.44 27.50 -2.37
CA ARG A 38 16.36 28.68 -3.25
C ARG A 38 15.77 29.92 -2.56
N PHE A 39 15.37 29.81 -1.30
CA PHE A 39 14.72 30.87 -0.52
C PHE A 39 15.52 31.19 0.74
N GLU A 40 15.58 32.47 1.10
CA GLU A 40 16.26 32.94 2.32
C GLU A 40 15.32 33.00 3.53
N ASN A 41 14.00 32.97 3.29
CA ASN A 41 13.00 33.06 4.35
C ASN A 41 12.79 31.69 5.03
N PRO A 42 13.12 31.54 6.32
CA PRO A 42 13.07 30.25 7.03
C PRO A 42 11.65 29.67 7.14
N VAL A 43 10.63 30.52 7.19
CA VAL A 43 9.22 30.07 7.26
C VAL A 43 8.79 29.44 5.94
N LEU A 44 9.18 30.05 4.82
CA LEU A 44 8.90 29.49 3.47
C LEU A 44 9.66 28.17 3.26
N MET A 45 10.91 28.09 3.73
CA MET A 45 11.68 26.86 3.64
C MET A 45 11.01 25.70 4.39
N LEU A 46 10.56 25.96 5.63
CA LEU A 46 9.85 24.97 6.43
C LEU A 46 8.52 24.57 5.78
N ALA A 47 7.76 25.53 5.26
CA ALA A 47 6.50 25.28 4.58
C ALA A 47 6.67 24.41 3.34
N LEU A 48 7.70 24.64 2.52
CA LEU A 48 8.00 23.84 1.32
C LEU A 48 8.44 22.43 1.65
N ALA A 49 9.34 22.26 2.63
CA ALA A 49 9.76 20.93 3.08
C ALA A 49 8.59 20.14 3.70
N GLY A 50 7.80 20.79 4.57
CA GLY A 50 6.65 20.18 5.21
C GLY A 50 5.53 19.82 4.24
N SER A 51 5.23 20.70 3.27
CA SER A 51 4.24 20.41 2.23
C SER A 51 4.71 19.27 1.31
N GLY A 52 5.99 19.22 0.95
CA GLY A 52 6.57 18.09 0.21
C GLY A 52 6.38 16.77 0.95
N ALA A 53 6.71 16.74 2.25
CA ALA A 53 6.53 15.57 3.10
C ALA A 53 5.06 15.14 3.19
N LEU A 54 4.15 16.08 3.41
CA LEU A 54 2.71 15.84 3.50
C LEU A 54 2.14 15.28 2.20
N VAL A 55 2.44 15.93 1.06
CA VAL A 55 1.90 15.54 -0.24
C VAL A 55 2.39 14.15 -0.63
N PHE A 56 3.69 13.86 -0.49
CA PHE A 56 4.23 12.55 -0.84
C PHE A 56 3.77 11.45 0.12
N GLY A 57 3.83 11.70 1.44
CA GLY A 57 3.35 10.76 2.44
C GLY A 57 1.88 10.41 2.23
N PHE A 58 1.04 11.43 2.02
CA PHE A 58 -0.38 11.25 1.77
C PHE A 58 -0.66 10.54 0.44
N ALA A 59 0.00 10.93 -0.66
CA ALA A 59 -0.21 10.31 -1.97
C ALA A 59 0.15 8.82 -1.98
N VAL A 60 1.27 8.45 -1.35
CA VAL A 60 1.70 7.05 -1.22
C VAL A 60 0.73 6.28 -0.33
N LEU A 61 0.36 6.83 0.84
CA LEU A 61 -0.61 6.19 1.73
C LEU A 61 -1.96 5.96 1.04
N TRP A 62 -2.45 6.98 0.32
CA TRP A 62 -3.70 6.91 -0.42
C TRP A 62 -3.68 5.80 -1.49
N THR A 63 -2.59 5.75 -2.25
CA THR A 63 -2.39 4.73 -3.30
C THR A 63 -2.27 3.34 -2.68
N TRP A 64 -1.51 3.21 -1.59
CA TRP A 64 -1.31 1.95 -0.87
C TRP A 64 -2.62 1.42 -0.27
N VAL A 65 -3.42 2.28 0.37
CA VAL A 65 -4.74 1.90 0.91
C VAL A 65 -5.68 1.46 -0.21
N ARG A 66 -5.67 2.15 -1.37
CA ARG A 66 -6.44 1.69 -2.54
C ARG A 66 -6.00 0.32 -3.03
N LEU A 67 -4.69 0.07 -3.06
CA LEU A 67 -4.14 -1.23 -3.46
C LEU A 67 -4.52 -2.33 -2.46
N MET A 68 -4.33 -2.10 -1.17
CA MET A 68 -4.67 -3.05 -0.09
C MET A 68 -6.16 -3.37 -0.03
N ARG A 69 -7.03 -2.42 -0.41
CA ARG A 69 -8.47 -2.66 -0.57
C ARG A 69 -8.81 -3.54 -1.77
N ARG A 70 -8.02 -3.51 -2.86
CA ARG A 70 -8.23 -4.33 -4.06
C ARG A 70 -7.57 -5.70 -4.00
N LEU A 71 -6.48 -5.83 -3.23
CA LEU A 71 -5.74 -7.08 -3.03
C LEU A 71 -6.62 -8.30 -2.68
N PRO A 72 -7.54 -8.24 -1.68
CA PRO A 72 -8.35 -9.40 -1.32
C PRO A 72 -9.31 -9.84 -2.44
N HIS A 73 -9.81 -8.89 -3.25
CA HIS A 73 -10.67 -9.19 -4.40
C HIS A 73 -9.91 -9.86 -5.56
N LEU A 74 -8.65 -9.48 -5.78
CA LEU A 74 -7.80 -10.11 -6.78
C LEU A 74 -7.41 -11.53 -6.35
N LEU A 75 -7.13 -11.71 -5.05
CA LEU A 75 -6.80 -13.01 -4.47
C LEU A 75 -8.01 -13.95 -4.43
N SER A 76 -9.22 -13.43 -4.19
CA SER A 76 -10.43 -14.26 -4.20
C SER A 76 -10.79 -14.78 -5.59
N HIS A 77 -10.52 -14.00 -6.66
CA HIS A 77 -10.70 -14.47 -8.05
C HIS A 77 -9.80 -15.66 -8.39
N HIS A 78 -8.57 -15.69 -7.85
CA HIS A 78 -7.67 -16.83 -8.00
C HIS A 78 -7.98 -18.00 -7.06
N MET A 79 -8.91 -17.82 -6.11
CA MET A 79 -9.40 -18.86 -5.21
C MET A 79 -10.82 -19.32 -5.54
N ALA A 80 -11.40 -18.88 -6.66
CA ALA A 80 -12.62 -19.49 -7.18
C ALA A 80 -12.39 -21.01 -7.32
N PRO A 81 -13.31 -21.86 -6.82
CA PRO A 81 -13.10 -23.30 -6.82
C PRO A 81 -12.76 -23.75 -8.23
N ARG A 82 -11.66 -24.49 -8.39
CA ARG A 82 -11.48 -25.21 -9.64
C ARG A 82 -12.65 -26.17 -9.70
N ALA A 83 -13.49 -26.04 -10.73
CA ALA A 83 -14.68 -26.88 -10.93
C ALA A 83 -14.36 -28.41 -10.83
N SER A 84 -13.09 -28.79 -10.91
CA SER A 84 -12.59 -30.14 -10.65
C SER A 84 -12.77 -30.64 -9.21
N GLU A 85 -12.70 -29.79 -8.17
CA GLU A 85 -12.89 -30.22 -6.78
C GLU A 85 -14.37 -30.42 -6.43
N GLU A 86 -15.27 -29.61 -7.01
CA GLU A 86 -16.72 -29.85 -6.88
C GLU A 86 -17.14 -31.16 -7.55
N HIS A 87 -16.65 -31.45 -8.77
CA HIS A 87 -16.96 -32.73 -9.43
C HIS A 87 -16.37 -33.93 -8.69
N ALA A 88 -15.18 -33.81 -8.09
CA ALA A 88 -14.58 -34.87 -7.30
C ALA A 88 -15.31 -35.09 -5.96
N ALA A 89 -15.79 -34.03 -5.32
CA ALA A 89 -16.58 -34.13 -4.09
C ALA A 89 -17.98 -34.70 -4.34
N ILE A 90 -18.60 -34.37 -5.48
CA ILE A 90 -19.89 -34.94 -5.90
C ILE A 90 -19.71 -36.43 -6.28
N ALA A 91 -18.68 -36.77 -7.05
CA ALA A 91 -18.40 -38.15 -7.45
C ALA A 91 -17.91 -39.07 -6.31
N ALA A 92 -17.47 -38.50 -5.18
CA ALA A 92 -17.12 -39.26 -3.97
C ALA A 92 -18.28 -39.33 -2.96
N ALA A 93 -19.37 -38.58 -3.20
CA ALA A 93 -20.60 -38.63 -2.42
C ALA A 93 -21.67 -39.55 -3.05
N ASP A 94 -21.51 -39.90 -4.33
CA ASP A 94 -22.17 -41.03 -5.02
C ASP A 94 -21.42 -42.34 -4.76
#